data_AF-A0A5C4U4H2-F1
#
_entry.id   AF-A0A5C4U4H2-F1
#
_cell.length_a   1.000
_cell.length_b   1.000
_cell.length_c   1.000
_cell.angle_alpha   90.00
_cell.angle_beta   90.00
_cell.angle_gamma   90.00
#
_symmetry.space_group_name_H-M   'P 1'
#
loop_
_entity.id
_entity.type
_entity.pdbx_description
1 polymer ?
#
loop_
_entity_poly.entity_id
_entity_poly.type
_entity_poly.pdbx_seq_one_letter_code
_entity_poly.pdbx_strand_id
1 'polypeptide(L)'
;MSTFSLLQVGDLQALHDQARADIATVHRRPPVLRRGEVIAAESALRGARLSARIEQRELGKTDLRVYGLLAPNSVEAAARVALREPAHALARLSVLAGGQATPAPGAAERARQLSRTIAQSELEPLLLCAVAYGEIAGRQLCGQHSAVVARVFMRLLARANGADPAGICVPEVWFSRHRTEVHGLAKSYAQDPIPLLEGVLCAWSAGAAEAESIVAAC
;
A
#
# COMPACT_ATOMS: atom_id res chain seq x y z
N MET A 1 10.29 23.50 -20.29
CA MET A 1 10.56 23.31 -18.85
C MET A 1 10.88 21.84 -18.67
N SER A 2 12.13 21.49 -18.35
CA SER A 2 12.51 20.08 -18.17
C SER A 2 11.73 19.50 -17.00
N THR A 3 10.83 18.56 -17.29
CA THR A 3 10.07 17.83 -16.28
C THR A 3 11.05 16.96 -15.50
N PHE A 4 11.46 17.42 -14.31
CA PHE A 4 12.26 16.61 -13.42
C PHE A 4 11.39 15.44 -12.95
N SER A 5 11.70 14.24 -13.43
CA SER A 5 10.95 13.04 -13.05
C SER A 5 11.31 12.67 -11.62
N LEU A 6 10.34 12.58 -10.72
CA LEU A 6 10.55 12.14 -9.34
C LEU A 6 11.29 10.80 -9.28
N LEU A 7 11.07 9.95 -10.28
CA LEU A 7 11.71 8.64 -10.37
C LEU A 7 13.24 8.73 -10.51
N GLN A 8 13.78 9.84 -11.00
CA GLN A 8 15.22 10.07 -11.20
C GLN A 8 15.94 10.58 -9.93
N VAL A 9 15.27 10.64 -8.78
CA VAL A 9 15.83 11.11 -7.51
C VAL A 9 16.26 9.94 -6.64
N GLY A 10 17.46 10.01 -6.05
CA GLY A 10 17.99 8.95 -5.19
C GLY A 10 18.07 7.62 -5.94
N ASP A 11 17.68 6.54 -5.25
CA ASP A 11 17.64 5.19 -5.80
C ASP A 11 16.24 4.80 -6.33
N LEU A 12 15.30 5.76 -6.43
CA LEU A 12 13.89 5.49 -6.77
C LEU A 12 13.73 4.72 -8.09
N GLN A 13 14.46 5.09 -9.14
CA GLN A 13 14.40 4.38 -10.43
C GLN A 13 14.82 2.93 -10.28
N ALA A 14 15.97 2.68 -9.65
CA ALA A 14 16.53 1.34 -9.51
C ALA A 14 15.62 0.44 -8.66
N LEU A 15 15.14 0.96 -7.52
CA LEU A 15 14.23 0.23 -6.63
C LEU A 15 12.87 -0.02 -7.28
N HIS A 16 12.35 0.95 -8.04
CA HIS A 16 11.12 0.78 -8.81
C HIS A 16 11.24 -0.33 -9.85
N ASP A 17 12.32 -0.30 -10.66
CA ASP A 17 12.53 -1.30 -11.70
C ASP A 17 12.72 -2.70 -11.13
N GLN A 18 13.44 -2.81 -10.01
CA GLN A 18 13.60 -4.06 -9.29
C GLN A 18 12.24 -4.59 -8.78
N ALA A 19 11.48 -3.77 -8.05
CA ALA A 19 10.17 -4.17 -7.54
C ALA A 19 9.21 -4.58 -8.66
N ARG A 20 9.18 -3.83 -9.77
CA ARG A 20 8.37 -4.16 -10.95
C ARG A 20 8.78 -5.51 -11.56
N ALA A 21 10.08 -5.79 -11.66
CA ALA A 21 10.60 -7.05 -12.19
C ALA A 21 10.26 -8.24 -11.27
N ASP A 22 10.39 -8.07 -9.96
CA ASP A 22 10.06 -9.12 -8.98
C ASP A 22 8.56 -9.45 -8.99
N ILE A 23 7.70 -8.42 -9.01
CA ILE A 23 6.26 -8.60 -9.11
C ILE A 23 5.90 -9.30 -10.43
N ALA A 24 6.45 -8.85 -11.56
CA ALA A 24 6.20 -9.50 -12.85
C ALA A 24 6.64 -10.97 -12.88
N THR A 25 7.70 -11.33 -12.15
CA THR A 25 8.19 -12.70 -12.04
C THR A 25 7.18 -13.59 -11.31
N VAL A 26 6.68 -13.17 -10.15
CA VAL A 26 5.72 -13.98 -9.38
C VAL A 26 4.35 -14.09 -10.09
N HIS A 27 3.90 -13.06 -10.81
CA HIS A 27 2.65 -13.13 -11.58
C HIS A 27 2.68 -14.18 -12.71
N ARG A 28 3.86 -14.53 -13.22
CA ARG A 28 4.02 -15.56 -14.27
C ARG A 28 4.01 -16.99 -13.73
N ARG A 29 3.91 -17.18 -12.41
CA ARG A 29 3.94 -18.52 -11.80
C ARG A 29 2.64 -19.28 -12.09
N PRO A 30 2.69 -20.55 -12.53
CA PRO A 30 1.49 -21.31 -12.87
C PRO A 30 0.40 -21.40 -11.77
N PRO A 31 0.73 -21.49 -10.46
CA PRO A 31 -0.29 -21.44 -9.43
C PRO A 31 -1.04 -20.11 -9.35
N VAL A 32 -0.40 -18.97 -9.62
CA VAL A 32 -1.06 -17.65 -9.65
C VAL A 32 -2.16 -17.62 -10.71
N LEU A 33 -1.87 -18.17 -11.90
CA LEU A 33 -2.83 -18.24 -12.99
C LEU A 33 -4.04 -19.15 -12.71
N ARG A 34 -3.87 -20.16 -11.85
CA ARG A 34 -4.91 -21.17 -11.55
C ARG A 34 -5.66 -20.93 -10.24
N ARG A 35 -5.00 -20.31 -9.26
CA ARG A 35 -5.43 -20.17 -7.86
C ARG A 35 -5.19 -18.75 -7.32
N GLY A 36 -5.16 -17.74 -8.19
CA GLY A 36 -4.84 -16.36 -7.83
C GLY A 36 -5.69 -15.81 -6.68
N GLU A 37 -6.99 -16.14 -6.64
CA GLU A 37 -7.88 -15.71 -5.53
C GLU A 37 -7.49 -16.32 -4.18
N VAL A 38 -7.05 -17.57 -4.15
CA VAL A 38 -6.60 -18.25 -2.92
C VAL A 38 -5.31 -17.61 -2.42
N ILE A 39 -4.37 -17.35 -3.34
CA ILE A 39 -3.10 -16.69 -3.03
C ILE A 39 -3.34 -15.26 -2.54
N ALA A 40 -4.25 -14.51 -3.18
CA ALA A 40 -4.63 -13.17 -2.76
C ALA A 40 -5.29 -13.16 -1.36
N ALA A 41 -6.14 -14.14 -1.07
CA ALA A 41 -6.76 -14.28 0.25
C ALA A 41 -5.72 -14.57 1.36
N GLU A 42 -4.78 -15.50 1.11
CA GLU A 42 -3.67 -15.78 2.03
C GLU A 42 -2.76 -14.55 2.19
N SER A 43 -2.46 -13.85 1.09
CA SER A 43 -1.70 -12.60 1.07
C SER A 43 -2.34 -11.50 1.91
N ALA A 44 -3.66 -11.33 1.82
CA ALA A 44 -4.41 -10.39 2.65
C ALA A 44 -4.37 -10.78 4.15
N LEU A 45 -4.52 -12.07 4.48
CA LEU A 45 -4.47 -12.56 5.86
C LEU A 45 -3.07 -12.41 6.48
N ARG A 46 -2.01 -12.72 5.72
CA ARG A 46 -0.62 -12.50 6.15
C ARG A 46 -0.32 -11.01 6.33
N GLY A 47 -0.75 -10.18 5.39
CA GLY A 47 -0.67 -8.72 5.49
C GLY A 47 -1.34 -8.20 6.77
N ALA A 48 -2.54 -8.68 7.10
CA ALA A 48 -3.25 -8.30 8.33
C ALA A 48 -2.45 -8.65 9.59
N ARG A 49 -1.91 -9.88 9.66
CA ARG A 49 -1.07 -10.35 10.79
C ARG A 49 0.21 -9.51 10.93
N LEU A 50 0.91 -9.26 9.83
CA LEU A 50 2.13 -8.46 9.83
C LEU A 50 1.84 -7.00 10.20
N SER A 51 0.75 -6.44 9.69
CA SER A 51 0.28 -5.09 10.03
C SER A 51 -0.01 -4.94 11.52
N ALA A 52 -0.67 -5.91 12.15
CA ALA A 52 -0.87 -5.89 13.60
C ALA A 52 0.46 -5.94 14.37
N ARG A 53 1.40 -6.79 13.95
CA ARG A 53 2.74 -6.90 14.55
C ARG A 53 3.58 -5.63 14.42
N ILE A 54 3.48 -4.92 13.29
CA ILE A 54 4.14 -3.61 13.09
C ILE A 54 3.69 -2.63 14.18
N GLU A 55 2.39 -2.64 14.50
CA GLU A 55 1.79 -1.82 15.57
C GLU A 55 1.95 -2.45 16.98
N GLN A 56 2.81 -3.46 17.14
CA GLN A 56 3.13 -4.12 18.41
C GLN A 56 1.91 -4.68 19.16
N ARG A 57 0.98 -5.27 18.41
CA ARG A 57 -0.25 -5.85 18.95
C ARG A 57 -0.62 -7.14 18.24
N GLU A 58 -1.54 -7.88 18.85
CA GLU A 58 -2.12 -9.06 18.22
C GLU A 58 -3.13 -8.68 17.13
N LEU A 59 -3.39 -9.63 16.23
CA LEU A 59 -4.38 -9.49 15.17
C LEU A 59 -5.78 -9.32 15.78
N GLY A 60 -6.40 -8.18 15.52
CA GLY A 60 -7.73 -7.84 16.03
C GLY A 60 -8.81 -7.88 14.95
N LYS A 61 -10.07 -7.75 15.39
CA LYS A 61 -11.23 -7.65 14.49
C LYS A 61 -11.15 -6.45 13.54
N THR A 62 -10.59 -5.33 13.99
CA THR A 62 -10.42 -4.12 13.16
C THR A 62 -9.42 -4.36 12.02
N ASP A 63 -8.31 -5.07 12.25
CA ASP A 63 -7.39 -5.45 11.17
C ASP A 63 -8.07 -6.29 10.11
N LEU A 64 -8.81 -7.31 10.55
CA LEU A 64 -9.55 -8.20 9.66
C LEU A 64 -10.60 -7.44 8.84
N ARG A 65 -11.25 -6.42 9.42
CA ARG A 65 -12.19 -5.55 8.71
C ARG A 65 -11.51 -4.69 7.64
N VAL A 66 -10.35 -4.11 7.95
CA VAL A 66 -9.61 -3.25 7.02
C VAL A 66 -8.99 -4.09 5.89
N TYR A 67 -8.25 -5.15 6.23
CA TYR A 67 -7.67 -6.07 5.24
C TYR A 67 -8.71 -6.90 4.50
N GLY A 68 -9.92 -7.05 5.06
CA GLY A 68 -11.04 -7.68 4.38
C GLY A 68 -11.47 -6.95 3.10
N LEU A 69 -11.05 -5.70 2.88
CA LEU A 69 -11.20 -5.01 1.59
C LEU A 69 -10.26 -5.53 0.49
N LEU A 70 -9.23 -6.29 0.84
CA LEU A 70 -8.32 -6.95 -0.10
C LEU A 70 -8.77 -8.38 -0.44
N ALA A 71 -9.84 -8.87 0.19
CA ALA A 71 -10.37 -10.20 -0.07
C ALA A 71 -10.99 -10.29 -1.48
N PRO A 72 -10.98 -11.47 -2.14
CA PRO A 72 -11.45 -11.62 -3.52
C PRO A 72 -12.87 -11.08 -3.78
N ASN A 73 -13.78 -11.19 -2.81
CA ASN A 73 -15.17 -10.74 -2.94
C ASN A 73 -15.37 -9.22 -2.83
N SER A 74 -14.37 -8.45 -2.38
CA SER A 74 -14.49 -7.03 -2.10
C SER A 74 -13.47 -6.17 -2.84
N VAL A 75 -12.33 -6.76 -3.20
CA VAL A 75 -11.14 -6.04 -3.70
C VAL A 75 -11.38 -5.27 -4.98
N GLU A 76 -12.14 -5.81 -5.93
CA GLU A 76 -12.39 -5.15 -7.21
C GLU A 76 -13.16 -3.83 -7.03
N ALA A 77 -14.21 -3.86 -6.20
CA ALA A 77 -14.97 -2.66 -5.87
C ALA A 77 -14.14 -1.68 -5.02
N ALA A 78 -13.40 -2.18 -4.03
CA ALA A 78 -12.58 -1.36 -3.16
C ALA A 78 -11.42 -0.67 -3.91
N ALA A 79 -10.75 -1.37 -4.83
CA ALA A 79 -9.68 -0.86 -5.67
C ALA A 79 -10.18 0.24 -6.61
N ARG A 80 -11.34 0.02 -7.24
CA ARG A 80 -11.99 1.03 -8.09
C ARG A 80 -12.28 2.32 -7.32
N VAL A 81 -12.83 2.21 -6.10
CA VAL A 81 -13.11 3.38 -5.25
C VAL A 81 -11.80 4.04 -4.81
N ALA A 82 -10.76 3.27 -4.44
CA ALA A 82 -9.46 3.83 -4.07
C ALA A 82 -8.82 4.65 -5.19
N LEU A 83 -9.01 4.26 -6.46
CA LEU A 83 -8.50 5.00 -7.61
C LEU A 83 -9.39 6.19 -8.01
N ARG A 84 -10.72 6.01 -8.03
CA ARG A 84 -11.67 7.00 -8.58
C ARG A 84 -12.14 8.02 -7.55
N GLU A 85 -12.23 7.61 -6.28
CA GLU A 85 -12.71 8.44 -5.17
C GLU A 85 -11.79 8.28 -3.94
N PRO A 86 -10.49 8.65 -4.02
CA PRO A 86 -9.51 8.38 -2.97
C PRO A 86 -9.93 8.91 -1.59
N ALA A 87 -10.50 10.13 -1.52
CA ALA A 87 -11.00 10.69 -0.27
C ALA A 87 -12.13 9.85 0.36
N HIS A 88 -13.02 9.27 -0.46
CA HIS A 88 -14.08 8.39 0.03
C HIS A 88 -13.51 7.05 0.53
N ALA A 89 -12.57 6.46 -0.22
CA ALA A 89 -11.85 5.26 0.19
C ALA A 89 -11.14 5.44 1.55
N LEU A 90 -10.47 6.58 1.75
CA LEU A 90 -9.80 6.90 3.02
C LEU A 90 -10.79 7.02 4.18
N ALA A 91 -11.92 7.69 3.98
CA ALA A 91 -12.97 7.78 5.00
C ALA A 91 -13.51 6.39 5.37
N ARG A 92 -13.78 5.54 4.38
CA ARG A 92 -14.22 4.15 4.60
C ARG A 92 -13.19 3.32 5.35
N LEU A 93 -11.92 3.39 4.94
CA LEU A 93 -10.81 2.68 5.60
C LEU A 93 -10.61 3.15 7.04
N SER A 94 -10.69 4.46 7.31
CA SER A 94 -10.63 5.04 8.65
C SER A 94 -11.70 4.45 9.56
N VAL A 95 -12.95 4.41 9.11
CA VAL A 95 -14.08 3.83 9.87
C VAL A 95 -13.88 2.34 10.15
N LEU A 96 -13.40 1.57 9.17
CA LEU A 96 -13.11 0.14 9.35
C LEU A 96 -11.99 -0.10 10.37
N ALA A 97 -11.00 0.81 10.41
CA ALA A 97 -9.89 0.75 11.35
C ALA A 97 -10.28 1.15 12.79
N GLY A 98 -11.50 1.63 13.01
CA GLY A 98 -11.99 2.10 14.32
C GLY A 98 -11.93 3.61 14.50
N GLY A 99 -11.58 4.36 13.45
CA GLY A 99 -11.64 5.81 13.42
C GLY A 99 -13.04 6.36 13.14
N GLN A 100 -13.12 7.68 12.98
CA GLN A 100 -14.35 8.38 12.60
C GLN A 100 -14.43 8.58 11.09
N ALA A 101 -15.67 8.73 10.58
CA ALA A 101 -15.92 9.08 9.18
C ALA A 101 -15.53 10.55 8.89
N THR A 102 -15.68 11.42 9.88
CA THR A 102 -15.29 12.83 9.78
C THR A 102 -13.78 12.95 9.92
N PRO A 103 -13.08 13.48 8.91
CA PRO A 103 -11.64 13.70 9.01
C PRO A 103 -11.31 14.77 10.07
N ALA A 104 -10.15 14.64 10.69
CA ALA A 104 -9.61 15.68 11.57
C ALA A 104 -9.42 17.02 10.82
N PRO A 105 -9.35 18.17 11.53
CA PRO A 105 -9.09 19.46 10.90
C PRO A 105 -7.88 19.42 9.96
N GLY A 106 -8.06 19.88 8.72
CA GLY A 106 -7.02 19.86 7.68
C GLY A 106 -6.74 18.50 7.02
N ALA A 107 -7.23 17.38 7.55
CA ALA A 107 -7.09 16.07 6.92
C ALA A 107 -7.99 15.93 5.69
N ALA A 108 -9.20 16.52 5.71
CA ALA A 108 -10.12 16.52 4.57
C ALA A 108 -9.53 17.24 3.34
N GLU A 109 -8.89 18.39 3.54
CA GLU A 109 -8.25 19.13 2.44
C GLU A 109 -7.05 18.36 1.88
N ARG A 110 -6.23 17.76 2.74
CA ARG A 110 -5.12 16.91 2.29
C ARG A 110 -5.60 15.65 1.55
N ALA A 111 -6.68 15.02 1.99
CA ALA A 111 -7.29 13.90 1.28
C ALA A 111 -7.81 14.31 -0.11
N ARG A 112 -8.37 15.51 -0.25
CA ARG A 112 -8.72 16.09 -1.57
C ARG A 112 -7.49 16.40 -2.41
N GLN A 113 -6.40 16.89 -1.82
CA GLN A 113 -5.13 17.11 -2.52
C GLN A 113 -4.55 15.79 -3.04
N LEU A 114 -4.45 14.76 -2.20
CA LEU A 114 -4.05 13.42 -2.62
C LEU A 114 -4.98 12.86 -3.71
N SER A 115 -6.29 13.12 -3.63
CA SER A 115 -7.23 12.70 -4.67
C SER A 115 -6.92 13.34 -6.03
N ARG A 116 -6.58 14.64 -6.04
CA ARG A 116 -6.12 15.35 -7.25
C ARG A 116 -4.81 14.77 -7.75
N THR A 117 -3.84 14.56 -6.86
CA THR A 117 -2.55 13.94 -7.21
C THR A 117 -2.75 12.60 -7.90
N ILE A 118 -3.55 11.69 -7.31
CA ILE A 118 -3.83 10.38 -7.91
C ILE A 118 -4.53 10.51 -9.26
N ALA A 119 -5.54 11.39 -9.37
CA ALA A 119 -6.31 11.54 -10.61
C ALA A 119 -5.51 12.16 -11.77
N GLN A 120 -4.50 12.98 -11.47
CA GLN A 120 -3.68 13.71 -12.45
C GLN A 120 -2.27 13.14 -12.59
N SER A 121 -1.96 12.04 -11.89
CA SER A 121 -0.62 11.48 -11.82
C SER A 121 -0.19 10.87 -13.15
N GLU A 122 0.97 11.29 -13.63
CA GLU A 122 1.74 10.58 -14.67
C GLU A 122 2.86 9.71 -14.07
N LEU A 123 2.91 9.60 -12.74
CA LEU A 123 3.89 8.75 -12.05
C LEU A 123 3.69 7.27 -12.38
N GLU A 124 4.80 6.55 -12.44
CA GLU A 124 4.80 5.10 -12.56
C GLU A 124 3.96 4.43 -11.45
N PRO A 125 3.24 3.32 -11.74
CA PRO A 125 2.25 2.74 -10.83
C PRO A 125 2.71 2.46 -9.40
N LEU A 126 3.90 1.88 -9.21
CA LEU A 126 4.44 1.58 -7.88
C LEU A 126 4.93 2.84 -7.15
N LEU A 127 5.47 3.81 -7.88
CA LEU A 127 5.87 5.09 -7.30
C LEU A 127 4.64 5.87 -6.81
N LEU A 128 3.53 5.83 -7.56
CA LEU A 128 2.27 6.40 -7.11
C LEU A 128 1.76 5.73 -5.82
N CYS A 129 1.89 4.41 -5.69
CA CYS A 129 1.58 3.70 -4.45
C CYS A 129 2.47 4.13 -3.27
N ALA A 130 3.77 4.35 -3.51
CA ALA A 130 4.68 4.86 -2.49
C ALA A 130 4.32 6.29 -2.04
N VAL A 131 4.00 7.18 -2.98
CA VAL A 131 3.55 8.54 -2.69
C VAL A 131 2.24 8.52 -1.89
N ALA A 132 1.27 7.70 -2.30
CA ALA A 132 0.01 7.56 -1.56
C ALA A 132 0.25 7.07 -0.12
N TYR A 133 1.15 6.10 0.07
CA TYR A 133 1.54 5.65 1.41
C TYR A 133 2.10 6.79 2.24
N GLY A 134 3.07 7.55 1.70
CA GLY A 134 3.72 8.67 2.39
C GLY A 134 2.74 9.79 2.75
N GLU A 135 1.87 10.17 1.83
CA GLU A 135 0.83 11.18 2.07
C GLU A 135 -0.13 10.75 3.18
N ILE A 136 -0.54 9.47 3.23
CA ILE A 136 -1.47 8.97 4.25
C ILE A 136 -0.78 8.80 5.60
N ALA A 137 0.31 8.02 5.65
CA ALA A 137 1.00 7.68 6.89
C ALA A 137 1.78 8.87 7.47
N GLY A 138 2.52 9.59 6.62
CA GLY A 138 3.39 10.68 7.05
C GLY A 138 2.65 11.94 7.43
N ARG A 139 1.49 12.22 6.79
CA ARG A 139 0.63 13.35 7.18
C ARG A 139 -0.51 12.98 8.14
N GLN A 140 -0.56 11.72 8.57
CA GLN A 140 -1.54 11.19 9.51
C GLN A 140 -3.00 11.49 9.12
N LEU A 141 -3.37 11.24 7.86
CA LEU A 141 -4.71 11.59 7.33
C LEU A 141 -5.88 10.89 8.04
N CYS A 142 -5.60 9.80 8.76
CA CYS A 142 -6.57 9.05 9.56
C CYS A 142 -6.15 8.97 11.05
N GLY A 143 -5.39 9.95 11.54
CA GLY A 143 -4.87 9.98 12.91
C GLY A 143 -4.04 8.75 13.24
N GLN A 144 -4.29 8.12 14.39
CA GLN A 144 -3.59 6.91 14.85
C GLN A 144 -3.74 5.70 13.92
N HIS A 145 -4.75 5.69 13.03
CA HIS A 145 -4.99 4.58 12.10
C HIS A 145 -4.29 4.76 10.75
N SER A 146 -3.57 5.86 10.55
CA SER A 146 -2.99 6.20 9.24
C SER A 146 -2.01 5.16 8.70
N ALA A 147 -1.24 4.50 9.57
CA ALA A 147 -0.28 3.48 9.14
C ALA A 147 -0.97 2.24 8.54
N VAL A 148 -2.01 1.71 9.19
CA VAL A 148 -2.78 0.57 8.66
C VAL A 148 -3.60 0.96 7.44
N VAL A 149 -4.18 2.16 7.43
CA VAL A 149 -4.91 2.69 6.27
C VAL A 149 -3.99 2.85 5.07
N ALA A 150 -2.77 3.38 5.26
CA ALA A 150 -1.78 3.55 4.19
C ALA A 150 -1.37 2.20 3.57
N ARG A 151 -1.09 1.18 4.40
CA ARG A 151 -0.74 -0.17 3.94
C ARG A 151 -1.84 -0.79 3.07
N VAL A 152 -3.10 -0.71 3.50
CA VAL A 152 -4.22 -1.26 2.71
C VAL A 152 -4.54 -0.40 1.49
N PHE A 153 -4.50 0.93 1.62
CA PHE A 153 -4.76 1.84 0.51
C PHE A 153 -3.75 1.66 -0.63
N MET A 154 -2.45 1.58 -0.33
CA MET A 154 -1.44 1.39 -1.38
C MET A 154 -1.59 0.05 -2.11
N ARG A 155 -2.10 -1.00 -1.43
CA ARG A 155 -2.41 -2.30 -2.05
C ARG A 155 -3.64 -2.24 -2.95
N LEU A 156 -4.70 -1.55 -2.50
CA LEU A 156 -5.88 -1.29 -3.34
C LEU A 156 -5.51 -0.46 -4.58
N LEU A 157 -4.63 0.53 -4.43
CA LEU A 157 -4.16 1.35 -5.52
C LEU A 157 -3.31 0.53 -6.50
N ALA A 158 -2.40 -0.31 -6.00
CA ALA A 158 -1.59 -1.21 -6.82
C ALA A 158 -2.44 -2.20 -7.64
N ARG A 159 -3.54 -2.69 -7.06
CA ARG A 159 -4.52 -3.51 -7.77
C ARG A 159 -5.20 -2.70 -8.88
N ALA A 160 -5.65 -1.48 -8.56
CA ALA A 160 -6.41 -0.63 -9.48
C ALA A 160 -5.59 -0.08 -10.65
N ASN A 161 -4.31 0.23 -10.42
CA ASN A 161 -3.40 0.80 -11.41
C ASN A 161 -2.57 -0.26 -12.16
N GLY A 162 -2.77 -1.55 -11.86
CA GLY A 162 -2.13 -2.66 -12.54
C GLY A 162 -0.71 -2.98 -12.08
N ALA A 163 -0.20 -2.34 -11.03
CA ALA A 163 1.10 -2.68 -10.45
C ALA A 163 1.12 -4.08 -9.82
N ASP A 164 0.04 -4.47 -9.15
CA ASP A 164 -0.17 -5.83 -8.61
C ASP A 164 -1.59 -6.31 -8.95
N PRO A 165 -1.84 -6.66 -10.22
CA PRO A 165 -3.19 -6.86 -10.73
C PRO A 165 -3.88 -8.09 -10.16
N ALA A 166 -3.19 -9.03 -9.50
CA ALA A 166 -3.80 -10.14 -8.77
C ALA A 166 -3.87 -9.89 -7.25
N GLY A 167 -3.25 -8.82 -6.74
CA GLY A 167 -3.25 -8.45 -5.32
C GLY A 167 -2.48 -9.43 -4.43
N ILE A 168 -1.47 -10.11 -4.98
CA ILE A 168 -0.79 -11.24 -4.33
C ILE A 168 0.41 -10.82 -3.47
N CYS A 169 0.97 -9.63 -3.70
CA CYS A 169 2.16 -9.19 -2.96
C CYS A 169 1.83 -8.88 -1.49
N VAL A 170 2.79 -9.11 -0.60
CA VAL A 170 2.68 -8.82 0.85
C VAL A 170 3.76 -7.83 1.31
N PRO A 171 3.66 -6.53 0.94
CA PRO A 171 4.70 -5.55 1.29
C PRO A 171 4.93 -5.40 2.79
N GLU A 172 3.95 -5.78 3.61
CA GLU A 172 4.01 -5.73 5.07
C GLU A 172 5.18 -6.54 5.66
N VAL A 173 5.73 -7.51 4.93
CA VAL A 173 6.89 -8.30 5.37
C VAL A 173 8.13 -7.43 5.58
N TRP A 174 8.32 -6.42 4.73
CA TRP A 174 9.46 -5.50 4.84
C TRP A 174 9.23 -4.50 5.96
N PHE A 175 8.04 -3.90 6.03
CA PHE A 175 7.68 -2.97 7.11
C PHE A 175 7.81 -3.62 8.49
N SER A 176 7.46 -4.90 8.62
CA SER A 176 7.62 -5.64 9.89
C SER A 176 9.08 -5.80 10.30
N ARG A 177 10.01 -5.92 9.33
CA ARG A 177 11.45 -6.02 9.58
C ARG A 177 12.09 -4.66 9.86
N HIS A 178 11.54 -3.58 9.29
CA HIS A 178 12.07 -2.21 9.37
C HIS A 178 11.17 -1.28 10.19
N ARG A 179 10.42 -1.80 11.17
CA ARG A 179 9.34 -1.08 11.87
C ARG A 179 9.75 0.30 12.41
N THR A 180 10.91 0.37 13.08
CA THR A 180 11.37 1.58 13.78
C THR A 180 11.79 2.63 12.77
N GLU A 181 12.51 2.20 11.74
CA GLU A 181 12.95 3.02 10.62
C GLU A 181 11.76 3.62 9.88
N VAL A 182 10.81 2.78 9.45
CA VAL A 182 9.60 3.21 8.71
C VAL A 182 8.79 4.23 9.48
N HIS A 183 8.65 4.06 10.79
CA HIS A 183 7.94 5.03 11.62
C HIS A 183 8.69 6.37 11.72
N GLY A 184 10.03 6.33 11.76
CA GLY A 184 10.88 7.52 11.68
C GLY A 184 10.74 8.24 10.34
N LEU A 185 10.87 7.50 9.24
CA LEU A 185 10.75 8.01 7.86
C LEU A 185 9.37 8.60 7.57
N ALA A 186 8.30 7.98 8.10
CA ALA A 186 6.95 8.54 8.01
C ALA A 186 6.85 9.91 8.69
N LYS A 187 7.48 10.09 9.85
CA LYS A 187 7.47 11.39 10.57
C LYS A 187 8.21 12.50 9.81
N SER A 188 9.27 12.16 9.07
CA SER A 188 10.07 13.12 8.31
C SER A 188 9.57 13.33 6.87
N TYR A 189 8.55 12.60 6.43
CA TYR A 189 8.07 12.60 5.04
C TYR A 189 7.78 14.01 4.48
N ALA A 190 7.24 14.91 5.32
CA ALA A 190 6.91 16.26 4.87
C ALA A 190 8.15 17.12 4.57
N GLN A 191 9.31 16.78 5.16
CA GLN A 191 10.59 17.47 4.99
C GLN A 191 11.46 16.76 3.96
N ASP A 192 11.50 15.43 4.01
CA ASP A 192 12.28 14.59 3.10
C ASP A 192 11.47 13.32 2.76
N PRO A 193 10.77 13.31 1.61
CA PRO A 193 9.93 12.18 1.23
C PRO A 193 10.73 11.01 0.69
N ILE A 194 11.92 11.23 0.13
CA ILE A 194 12.63 10.25 -0.71
C ILE A 194 12.95 8.95 0.04
N PRO A 195 13.53 8.96 1.26
CA PRO A 195 13.85 7.71 1.95
C PRO A 195 12.63 6.84 2.26
N LEU A 196 11.48 7.46 2.55
CA LEU A 196 10.24 6.70 2.76
C LEU A 196 9.75 6.06 1.46
N LEU A 197 9.82 6.79 0.34
CA LEU A 197 9.42 6.26 -0.97
C LEU A 197 10.30 5.08 -1.38
N GLU A 198 11.62 5.19 -1.19
CA GLU A 198 12.58 4.10 -1.40
C GLU A 198 12.23 2.88 -0.53
N GLY A 199 11.97 3.09 0.76
CA GLY A 199 11.54 2.03 1.68
C GLY A 199 10.25 1.34 1.24
N VAL A 200 9.27 2.07 0.70
CA VAL A 200 8.03 1.46 0.17
C VAL A 200 8.30 0.65 -1.10
N LEU A 201 9.22 1.08 -1.98
CA LEU A 201 9.61 0.29 -3.17
C LEU A 201 10.35 -0.99 -2.77
N CYS A 202 11.24 -0.92 -1.78
CA CYS A 202 11.84 -2.10 -1.15
C CYS A 202 10.77 -3.04 -0.57
N ALA A 203 9.72 -2.49 0.03
CA ALA A 203 8.61 -3.27 0.55
C ALA A 203 7.86 -4.04 -0.55
N TRP A 204 7.68 -3.45 -1.74
CA TRP A 204 7.07 -4.13 -2.87
C TRP A 204 7.91 -5.32 -3.38
N SER A 205 9.22 -5.15 -3.53
CA SER A 205 10.13 -6.25 -3.90
C SER A 205 10.08 -7.39 -2.87
N ALA A 206 10.17 -7.07 -1.58
CA ALA A 206 10.04 -8.07 -0.51
C ALA A 206 8.65 -8.73 -0.49
N GLY A 207 7.60 -7.98 -0.83
CA GLY A 207 6.24 -8.49 -0.92
C GLY A 207 6.04 -9.47 -2.07
N ALA A 208 6.75 -9.30 -3.19
CA ALA A 208 6.79 -10.27 -4.27
C ALA A 208 7.52 -11.56 -3.84
N ALA A 209 8.61 -11.44 -3.09
CA ALA A 209 9.31 -12.60 -2.52
C ALA A 209 8.43 -13.37 -1.50
N GLU A 210 7.65 -12.66 -0.68
CA GLU A 210 6.67 -13.31 0.20
C GLU A 210 5.56 -14.01 -0.60
N ALA A 211 5.10 -13.41 -1.70
CA ALA A 211 4.12 -14.05 -2.59
C ALA A 211 4.65 -15.35 -3.20
N GLU A 212 5.93 -15.43 -3.58
CA GLU A 212 6.56 -16.69 -4.02
C GLU A 212 6.50 -17.77 -2.93
N SER A 213 6.65 -17.40 -1.65
CA SER A 213 6.53 -18.35 -0.54
C SER A 213 5.11 -18.91 -0.39
N ILE A 214 4.09 -18.08 -0.64
CA ILE A 214 2.69 -18.50 -0.63
C ILE A 214 2.43 -19.44 -1.82
N VAL A 215 2.91 -19.06 -3.01
CA VAL A 215 2.80 -19.85 -4.24
C VAL A 215 3.43 -21.23 -4.07
N ALA A 216 4.60 -21.32 -3.43
CA ALA A 216 5.29 -22.59 -3.17
C ALA A 216 4.55 -23.51 -2.18
N ALA A 217 3.67 -22.95 -1.35
CA ALA A 217 2.86 -23.70 -0.39
C ALA A 217 1.48 -24.15 -0.95
N CYS A 218 1.13 -23.76 -2.18
CA CYS A 218 -0.20 -23.95 -2.79
C CYS A 218 -0.27 -25.06 -3.85
#